data_AF-T1CNN7-F1
#
_entry.id   AF-T1CNN7-F1
#
_cell.length_a   1.000
_cell.length_b   1.000
_cell.length_c   1.000
_cell.angle_alpha   90.00
_cell.angle_beta   90.00
_cell.angle_gamma   90.00
#
_symmetry.space_group_name_H-M   'P 1'
#
loop_
_entity.id
_entity.type
_entity.pdbx_description
1 polymer ?
#
loop_
_entity_poly.entity_id
_entity_poly.type
_entity_poly.pdbx_seq_one_letter_code
_entity_poly.pdbx_strand_id
1 'polypeptide(L)' 'WRLSDECRAFITRLDLDGVLSPEQRELVIERTLALDVEEPSLEQLKWVVLLALSVQPGQSDAFARFEALMAGERKVARH' A
#
# COMPACT_ATOMS: atom_id res chain seq x y z
N TRP A 1 -7.21 -17.11 0.98
CA TRP A 1 -6.58 -15.82 0.67
C TRP A 1 -5.51 -15.99 -0.38
N ARG A 2 -5.61 -15.23 -1.47
CA ARG A 2 -4.63 -15.21 -2.55
C ARG A 2 -4.34 -13.76 -2.91
N LEU A 3 -3.07 -13.37 -2.95
CA LEU A 3 -2.68 -12.14 -3.63
C LEU A 3 -2.50 -12.41 -5.11
N SER A 4 -3.17 -11.60 -5.92
CA SER A 4 -2.90 -11.49 -7.35
C SER A 4 -1.44 -11.09 -7.59
N ASP A 5 -0.94 -11.37 -8.80
CA ASP A 5 0.42 -11.00 -9.18
C ASP A 5 0.62 -9.47 -9.18
N GLU A 6 -0.44 -8.72 -9.49
CA GLU A 6 -0.44 -7.26 -9.45
C GLU A 6 -0.25 -6.73 -8.01
N CYS A 7 -0.96 -7.31 -7.04
CA CYS A 7 -0.79 -6.98 -5.62
C CYS A 7 0.63 -7.28 -5.12
N ARG A 8 1.19 -8.44 -5.53
CA ARG A 8 2.56 -8.82 -5.18
C ARG A 8 3.59 -7.87 -5.79
N ALA A 9 3.44 -7.55 -7.07
CA ALA A 9 4.29 -6.60 -7.77
C ALA A 9 4.25 -5.20 -7.13
N PHE A 10 3.07 -4.77 -6.68
CA PHE A 10 2.90 -3.50 -5.97
C PHE A 10 3.66 -3.47 -4.64
N ILE A 11 3.51 -4.49 -3.79
CA ILE A 11 4.25 -4.58 -2.51
C ILE A 11 5.76 -4.62 -2.76
N THR A 12 6.22 -5.43 -3.71
CA THR A 12 7.64 -5.51 -4.05
C THR A 12 8.19 -4.18 -4.54
N ARG A 13 7.43 -3.43 -5.35
CA ARG A 13 7.85 -2.10 -5.79
C ARG A 13 7.98 -1.12 -4.62
N LEU A 14 7.03 -1.11 -3.69
CA LEU A 14 7.10 -0.24 -2.51
C LEU A 14 8.29 -0.56 -1.58
N ASP A 15 8.67 -1.83 -1.49
CA ASP A 15 9.86 -2.29 -0.76
C ASP A 15 11.14 -1.80 -1.45
N LEU A 16 11.24 -1.97 -2.78
CA LEU A 16 12.38 -1.50 -3.59
C LEU A 16 12.54 0.02 -3.57
N ASP A 17 11.44 0.77 -3.60
CA ASP A 17 11.44 2.24 -3.55
C ASP A 17 11.69 2.79 -2.13
N GLY A 18 11.83 1.91 -1.12
CA GLY A 18 12.07 2.28 0.27
C GLY A 18 10.88 2.94 0.96
N VAL A 19 9.66 2.76 0.43
CA VAL A 19 8.41 3.26 1.01
C VAL A 19 7.97 2.39 2.18
N LEU A 20 8.16 1.07 2.07
CA LEU A 20 7.91 0.12 3.15
C LEU A 20 9.25 -0.34 3.74
N SER A 21 9.39 -0.24 5.06
CA SER A 21 10.39 -1.04 5.79
C SER A 21 9.95 -2.50 5.86
N PRO A 22 10.85 -3.45 6.20
CA PRO A 22 10.49 -4.85 6.43
C PRO A 22 9.33 -5.01 7.43
N GLU A 23 9.33 -4.24 8.50
CA GLU A 23 8.26 -4.25 9.52
C GLU A 23 6.93 -3.72 8.96
N GLN A 24 6.97 -2.68 8.14
CA GLN A 24 5.77 -2.12 7.52
C GLN A 24 5.19 -3.06 6.47
N ARG A 25 6.04 -3.79 5.74
CA ARG A 25 5.61 -4.81 4.79
C ARG A 25 4.85 -5.94 5.49
N GLU A 26 5.36 -6.44 6.60
CA GLU A 26 4.66 -7.44 7.42
C GLU A 26 3.32 -6.90 7.94
N LEU A 27 3.29 -5.66 8.43
CA LEU A 27 2.05 -5.01 8.87
C LEU A 27 1.02 -4.90 7.74
N VAL A 28 1.43 -4.52 6.53
CA VAL A 28 0.52 -4.45 5.36
C VAL A 28 -0.06 -5.82 5.04
N ILE A 29 0.76 -6.88 5.08
CA ILE A 29 0.31 -8.24 4.84
C ILE A 29 -0.68 -8.67 5.91
N GLU A 30 -0.36 -8.45 7.19
CA GLU A 30 -1.23 -8.75 8.33
C GLU A 30 -2.60 -8.07 8.20
N ARG A 31 -2.61 -6.77 7.87
CA ARG A 31 -3.86 -6.01 7.71
C ARG A 31 -4.63 -6.43 6.46
N THR A 32 -3.95 -6.84 5.40
CA THR A 32 -4.61 -7.35 4.19
C THR A 32 -5.25 -8.72 4.45
N LEU A 33 -4.59 -9.57 5.25
CA LEU A 33 -5.16 -10.85 5.70
C LEU A 33 -6.39 -10.62 6.58
N ALA A 34 -6.37 -9.58 7.43
CA ALA A 34 -7.48 -9.22 8.31
C ALA A 34 -8.72 -8.67 7.57
N LEU A 35 -8.66 -8.40 6.27
CA LEU A 35 -9.83 -8.02 5.47
C LEU A 35 -10.83 -9.18 5.29
N ASP A 36 -10.41 -10.42 5.58
CA ASP A 36 -11.24 -11.63 5.47
C ASP A 36 -11.91 -11.81 4.09
N VAL A 37 -11.20 -11.39 3.04
CA VAL A 37 -11.60 -11.59 1.64
C VAL A 37 -10.73 -12.67 0.99
N GLU A 38 -11.32 -13.45 0.09
CA GLU A 38 -10.61 -14.56 -0.54
C GLU A 38 -9.49 -14.09 -1.48
N GLU A 39 -9.70 -13.00 -2.20
CA GLU A 39 -8.74 -12.35 -3.09
C GLU A 39 -8.92 -10.82 -3.05
N PRO A 40 -8.08 -10.07 -2.32
CA PRO A 40 -8.18 -8.61 -2.26
C PRO A 40 -7.76 -7.98 -3.59
N SER A 41 -8.48 -6.94 -4.00
CA SER A 41 -8.11 -6.13 -5.16
C SER A 41 -6.89 -5.26 -4.89
N LEU A 42 -6.21 -4.81 -5.94
CA LEU A 42 -5.09 -3.87 -5.80
C LEU A 42 -5.53 -2.57 -5.10
N GLU A 43 -6.74 -2.09 -5.36
CA GLU A 43 -7.27 -0.90 -4.71
C GLU A 43 -7.42 -1.09 -3.20
N GLN A 44 -7.96 -2.24 -2.77
CA GLN A 44 -8.05 -2.57 -1.34
C GLN A 44 -6.66 -2.64 -0.69
N LEU A 45 -5.68 -3.22 -1.38
CA LEU A 45 -4.31 -3.25 -0.90
C LEU A 45 -3.68 -1.85 -0.79
N LYS A 46 -3.91 -0.96 -1.76
CA LYS A 46 -3.47 0.45 -1.69
C LYS A 46 -4.05 1.15 -0.46
N TRP A 47 -5.32 0.90 -0.14
CA TRP A 47 -5.95 1.42 1.08
C TRP A 47 -5.37 0.82 2.35
N VAL A 48 -5.04 -0.47 2.36
CA VAL A 48 -4.38 -1.10 3.51
C VAL A 48 -2.98 -0.52 3.72
N VAL A 49 -2.21 -0.29 2.65
CA VAL A 49 -0.90 0.38 2.72
C VAL A 49 -1.03 1.77 3.33
N LEU A 50 -2.00 2.57 2.88
CA LEU A 50 -2.32 3.87 3.47
C LEU A 50 -2.55 3.79 4.97
N LEU A 51 -3.47 2.91 5.37
CA LEU A 51 -3.87 2.76 6.77
C LEU A 51 -2.68 2.28 7.61
N ALA A 52 -1.91 1.31 7.13
CA ALA A 52 -0.73 0.79 7.82
C ALA A 52 0.36 1.86 8.03
N LEU A 53 0.60 2.71 7.02
CA LEU A 53 1.55 3.81 7.12
C LEU A 53 1.06 4.94 8.03
N SER A 54 -0.25 5.23 8.03
CA SER A 54 -0.85 6.33 8.82
C SER A 54 -0.90 6.10 10.33
N VAL A 55 -0.83 4.84 10.79
CA VAL A 55 -1.04 4.48 12.20
C VAL A 55 0.27 4.54 13.02
N GLN A 56 1.43 4.71 12.40
CA GLN A 56 2.71 4.78 13.13
C GLN A 56 3.09 6.21 13.53
N PRO A 57 3.36 6.47 14.82
CA PRO A 57 3.83 7.78 15.27
C PRO A 57 5.22 8.10 14.67
N GLY A 58 5.34 9.22 13.97
CA GLY A 58 6.60 9.69 13.38
C GLY A 58 6.79 9.45 11.87
N GLN A 59 5.82 8.84 11.18
CA GLN A 59 5.90 8.52 9.74
C GLN A 59 5.17 9.52 8.82
N SER A 60 5.09 10.79 9.22
CA SER A 60 4.45 11.88 8.47
C SER A 60 4.97 11.99 7.03
N ASP A 61 6.27 11.77 6.83
CA ASP A 61 6.92 11.89 5.52
C ASP A 61 6.56 10.73 4.58
N ALA A 62 6.41 9.51 5.09
CA ALA A 62 5.98 8.36 4.29
C ALA A 62 4.53 8.53 3.82
N PHE A 63 3.66 9.02 4.71
CA PHE A 63 2.27 9.34 4.37
C PHE A 63 2.17 10.43 3.29
N ALA A 64 2.91 11.53 3.44
CA ALA A 64 2.94 12.61 2.45
C ALA A 64 3.45 12.17 1.07
N ARG A 65 4.46 11.29 1.02
CA ARG A 65 4.97 10.72 -0.25
C ARG A 65 3.94 9.83 -0.95
N PHE A 66 3.22 9.02 -0.18
CA PHE A 66 2.16 8.19 -0.73
C PHE A 66 0.99 9.04 -1.26
N GLU A 67 0.56 10.07 -0.53
CA GLU A 67 -0.48 11.01 -1.01
C GLU A 67 -0.08 11.68 -2.34
N ALA A 68 1.19 12.08 -2.48
CA ALA A 68 1.71 12.66 -3.72
C ALA A 68 1.63 11.66 -4.90
N LEU A 69 1.93 10.38 -4.66
CA LEU A 69 1.84 9.32 -5.67
C LEU A 69 0.38 9.14 -6.16
N MET A 70 -0.58 9.10 -5.23
CA MET A 70 -2.01 8.97 -5.54
C MET A 70 -2.59 10.21 -6.22
N ALA A 71 -2.10 11.41 -5.89
CA ALA A 71 -2.49 12.64 -6.56
C ALA A 71 -1.98 12.70 -8.02
N GLY A 72 -0.81 12.11 -8.28
CA GLY A 72 -0.24 11.97 -9.63
C GLY A 72 -1.08 11.06 -10.53
N GLU A 73 -1.54 9.91 -10.03
CA GLU A 73 -2.41 8.97 -10.78
C GLU A 73 -3.75 9.63 -11.18
N ARG A 74 -4.27 10.54 -10.36
CA ARG A 74 -5.55 11.24 -10.61
C ARG A 74 -5.50 12.26 -11.76
N LYS A 75 -4.31 12.74 -12.15
CA LYS A 75 -4.16 13.66 -13.30
C LYS A 75 -4.09 12.93 -14.65
N VAL A 76 -3.77 11.64 -14.68
CA VAL A 76 -3.66 10.87 -15.93
C VAL A 76 -5.03 10.33 -16.39
N ALA A 77 -6.01 10.23 -15.49
CA ALA A 77 -7.38 9.80 -15.83
C ALA A 77 -8.29 10.91 -16.40
N ARG A 78 -7.75 12.10 -16.67
CA ARG A 78 -8.47 13.25 -17.24
C ARG A 78 -7.67 13.90 -18.37
N HIS A 79 -7.42 13.16 -19.45
CA HIS A 79 -7.23 13.73 -20.80
C HIS A 79 -7.84 12.78 -21.82
#